data_AF-A0A950GXD9-F1
#
_entry.id   AF-A0A950GXD9-F1
#
_cell.length_a   1.000
_cell.length_b   1.000
_cell.length_c   1.000
_cell.angle_alpha   90.00
_cell.angle_beta   90.00
_cell.angle_gamma   90.00
#
_symmetry.space_group_name_H-M   'P 1'
#
loop_
_entity.id
_entity.type
_entity.pdbx_description
1 polymer ?
#
loop_
_entity_poly.entity_id
_entity_poly.type
_entity_poly.pdbx_seq_one_letter_code
_entity_poly.pdbx_strand_id
1 'polypeptide(L)'
;VAAFTPVALEVDAPGDVPREAANDNRTVLLWFLHTSPEIAWEPVLAEHRRRLEGAGKGRIVAALPFIPTIVGTDTYTDKLWAN
;
A
#
# COMPACT_ATOMS: atom_id res chain seq x y z
N VAL A 1 -12.80 3.95 1.59
CA VAL A 1 -11.85 3.01 0.94
C VAL A 1 -12.25 2.88 -0.52
N ALA A 2 -11.29 2.93 -1.43
CA ALA A 2 -11.49 2.58 -2.83
C ALA A 2 -10.84 1.21 -3.11
N ALA A 3 -11.40 0.43 -4.03
CA ALA A 3 -10.91 -0.90 -4.37
C ALA A 3 -10.62 -0.99 -5.87
N PHE A 4 -9.52 -1.67 -6.22
CA PHE A 4 -9.03 -1.78 -7.60
C PHE A 4 -8.70 -3.23 -7.93
N THR A 5 -9.16 -3.68 -9.10
CA THR A 5 -8.80 -4.98 -9.68
C THR A 5 -7.60 -4.77 -10.62
N PRO A 6 -6.55 -5.59 -10.52
CA PRO A 6 -5.42 -5.50 -11.43
C PRO A 6 -5.85 -5.72 -12.88
N VAL A 7 -5.22 -4.96 -13.79
CA VAL A 7 -5.30 -5.18 -15.23
C VAL A 7 -3.94 -5.66 -15.74
N ALA A 8 -3.91 -6.33 -16.90
CA ALA A 8 -2.66 -6.74 -17.51
C ALA A 8 -1.82 -5.52 -17.89
N LEU A 9 -0.49 -5.66 -17.84
CA LEU A 9 0.41 -4.61 -18.33
C LEU A 9 0.22 -4.41 -19.84
N GLU A 10 0.18 -3.13 -20.24
CA GLU A 10 0.05 -2.75 -21.64
C GLU A 10 1.35 -3.00 -22.42
N VAL A 11 1.25 -3.03 -23.75
CA VAL A 11 2.36 -3.41 -24.65
C VAL A 11 3.54 -2.43 -24.57
N ASP A 12 3.27 -1.18 -24.22
CA ASP A 12 4.21 -0.07 -24.09
C ASP A 12 4.85 0.05 -22.70
N ALA A 13 4.54 -0.87 -21.77
CA ALA A 13 5.20 -0.93 -20.47
C ALA A 13 6.74 -1.14 -20.62
N PRO A 14 7.56 -0.60 -19.68
CA PRO A 14 9.00 -0.81 -19.70
C PRO A 14 9.38 -2.30 -19.80
N GLY A 15 10.32 -2.61 -20.70
CA GLY A 15 10.63 -3.99 -21.08
C GLY A 15 11.29 -4.84 -19.98
N ASP A 16 11.76 -4.21 -18.91
CA ASP A 16 12.34 -4.84 -17.72
C ASP A 16 11.29 -5.23 -16.67
N VAL A 17 10.02 -4.86 -16.87
CA VAL A 17 8.92 -5.28 -16.00
C VAL A 17 8.39 -6.64 -16.44
N PRO A 18 8.38 -7.66 -15.56
CA PRO A 18 7.79 -8.95 -15.88
C PRO A 18 6.32 -8.80 -16.31
N ARG A 19 5.98 -9.35 -17.48
CA ARG A 19 4.60 -9.36 -17.98
C ARG A 19 3.84 -10.52 -17.34
N GLU A 20 2.98 -10.20 -16.39
CA GLU A 20 2.00 -11.14 -15.84
C GLU A 20 0.64 -10.97 -16.53
N ALA A 21 -0.08 -12.07 -16.72
CA ALA A 21 -1.48 -12.01 -17.15
C ALA A 21 -2.34 -11.34 -16.05
N ALA A 22 -3.45 -10.71 -16.45
CA ALA A 22 -4.42 -10.22 -15.48
C ALA A 22 -4.89 -11.38 -14.58
N ASN A 23 -4.98 -11.11 -13.27
CA ASN A 23 -5.42 -12.09 -12.29
C ASN A 23 -6.41 -11.42 -11.34
N ASP A 24 -7.61 -12.00 -11.25
CA ASP A 24 -8.72 -11.54 -10.41
C ASP A 24 -8.57 -11.95 -8.93
N ASN A 25 -7.56 -12.76 -8.60
CA ASN A 25 -7.25 -13.16 -7.22
C ASN A 25 -6.43 -12.12 -6.44
N ARG A 26 -6.25 -10.91 -6.98
CA ARG A 26 -5.63 -9.80 -6.27
C ARG A 26 -6.53 -8.57 -6.29
N THR A 27 -6.43 -7.77 -5.25
CA THR A 27 -7.15 -6.51 -5.11
C THR A 27 -6.26 -5.53 -4.36
N VAL A 28 -6.27 -4.27 -4.77
CA VAL A 28 -5.63 -3.18 -4.04
C VAL A 28 -6.72 -2.36 -3.35
N LEU A 29 -6.55 -2.09 -2.06
CA LEU A 29 -7.41 -1.18 -1.31
C LEU A 29 -6.67 0.12 -1.04
N LEU A 30 -7.24 1.26 -1.44
CA LEU A 30 -6.74 2.60 -1.13
C LEU A 30 -7.56 3.21 0.01
N TRP A 31 -6.87 3.60 1.08
CA TRP A 31 -7.47 4.18 2.27
C TRP A 31 -7.01 5.63 2.42
N PHE A 32 -7.96 6.53 2.70
CA PHE A 32 -7.68 7.91 3.08
C PHE A 32 -7.84 8.00 4.60
N LEU A 33 -6.78 8.43 5.28
CA LEU A 33 -6.72 8.49 6.74
C LEU A 33 -6.82 9.94 7.20
N HIS A 34 -7.56 10.18 8.29
CA HIS A 34 -7.63 11.49 8.94
C HIS A 34 -6.51 11.70 9.98
N THR A 35 -5.80 10.64 10.34
CA THR A 35 -4.68 10.64 11.29
C THR A 35 -3.43 10.06 10.62
N SER A 36 -2.26 10.25 11.25
CA SER A 36 -1.04 9.64 10.73
C SER A 36 -1.18 8.11 10.67
N PRO A 37 -0.50 7.45 9.72
CA PRO A 37 -0.52 6.00 9.64
C PRO A 37 -0.05 5.31 10.91
N GLU A 38 0.87 5.90 11.69
CA GLU A 38 1.33 5.30 12.94
C GLU A 38 0.19 5.19 13.97
N ILE A 39 -0.66 6.23 14.08
CA ILE A 39 -1.81 6.25 14.98
C ILE A 39 -2.89 5.26 14.51
N ALA A 40 -3.13 5.21 13.20
CA ALA A 40 -4.17 4.35 12.63
C ALA A 40 -3.75 2.86 12.54
N TRP A 41 -2.46 2.55 12.68
CA TRP A 41 -1.91 1.25 12.31
C TRP A 41 -2.61 0.09 13.02
N GLU A 42 -2.49 0.00 14.35
CA GLU A 42 -3.10 -1.08 15.12
C GLU A 42 -4.63 -1.08 15.10
N PRO A 43 -5.32 0.04 15.43
CA PRO A 43 -6.78 0.01 15.54
C PRO A 43 -7.50 -0.17 14.21
N VAL A 44 -6.85 0.12 13.07
CA VAL A 44 -7.50 0.11 11.76
C VAL A 44 -6.86 -0.90 10.81
N LEU A 45 -5.58 -0.73 10.46
CA LEU A 45 -4.94 -1.49 9.38
C LEU A 45 -4.61 -2.92 9.82
N ALA A 46 -3.98 -3.09 10.98
CA ALA A 46 -3.66 -4.39 11.54
C ALA A 46 -4.93 -5.16 11.92
N GLU A 47 -5.95 -4.47 12.44
CA GLU A 47 -7.24 -5.08 12.74
C GLU A 47 -7.98 -5.53 11.48
N HIS A 48 -7.97 -4.72 10.42
CA HIS A 48 -8.54 -5.12 9.13
C HIS A 48 -7.87 -6.39 8.60
N ARG A 49 -6.53 -6.49 8.68
CA ARG A 49 -5.78 -7.71 8.33
C ARG A 49 -6.27 -8.92 9.12
N ARG A 50 -6.31 -8.81 10.46
CA ARG A 50 -6.72 -9.91 11.35
C ARG A 50 -8.13 -10.40 11.02
N ARG A 51 -9.07 -9.48 10.78
CA ARG A 51 -10.46 -9.82 10.43
C ARG A 51 -10.58 -10.46 9.05
N LEU A 52 -9.85 -9.95 8.05
CA LEU A 52 -9.84 -10.52 6.69
C LEU A 52 -9.29 -11.95 6.69
N GLU A 53 -8.15 -12.15 7.33
CA GLU A 53 -7.46 -13.44 7.42
C GLU A 53 -8.25 -14.43 8.28
N GLY A 54 -8.75 -14.00 9.44
CA GLY A 54 -9.59 -14.82 10.32
C GLY A 54 -10.92 -15.26 9.69
N ALA A 55 -11.47 -14.46 8.77
CA ALA A 55 -12.66 -14.83 7.99
C ALA A 55 -12.35 -15.73 6.79
N GLY A 56 -11.07 -16.06 6.53
CA GLY A 56 -10.66 -16.86 5.38
C GLY A 56 -10.92 -16.20 4.04
N LYS A 57 -11.01 -14.86 3.98
CA LYS A 57 -11.36 -14.12 2.75
C LYS A 57 -10.16 -13.72 1.90
N GLY A 58 -8.95 -13.92 2.42
CA GLY A 58 -7.71 -13.62 1.72
C GLY A 58 -6.57 -13.39 2.70
N ARG A 59 -5.43 -12.95 2.16
CA ARG A 59 -4.24 -12.57 2.93
C ARG A 59 -3.74 -11.23 2.45
N ILE A 60 -3.33 -10.37 3.39
CA ILE A 60 -2.64 -9.13 3.03
C ILE A 60 -1.17 -9.45 2.76
N VAL A 61 -0.72 -9.21 1.53
CA VAL A 61 0.68 -9.44 1.12
C VAL A 61 1.56 -8.21 1.30
N ALA A 62 0.96 -7.01 1.31
CA ALA A 62 1.63 -5.75 1.56
C ALA A 62 0.63 -4.71 2.08
N ALA A 63 1.09 -3.86 3.01
CA ALA A 63 0.38 -2.66 3.46
C ALA A 63 1.40 -1.52 3.48
N LEU A 64 1.21 -0.54 2.60
CA LEU A 64 2.20 0.49 2.29
C LEU A 64 1.60 1.86 2.61
N PRO A 65 1.75 2.37 3.85
CA PRO A 65 1.26 3.69 4.18
C PRO A 65 2.07 4.76 3.43
N PHE A 66 1.38 5.78 2.94
CA PHE A 66 2.01 6.96 2.35
C PHE A 66 2.02 8.08 3.39
N ILE A 67 3.20 8.56 3.75
CA ILE A 67 3.38 9.76 4.58
C ILE A 67 3.67 10.91 3.61
N PRO A 68 2.82 11.95 3.56
CA PRO A 68 3.00 13.05 2.62
C PRO A 68 4.28 13.82 2.93
N THR A 69 5.04 14.14 1.89
CA THR A 69 6.18 15.06 1.98
C THR A 69 5.71 16.45 2.39
N ILE A 70 6.41 17.09 3.34
CA ILE A 70 6.25 18.50 3.64
C ILE A 70 7.20 19.28 2.73
N VAL A 71 6.64 19.98 1.73
CA VAL A 71 7.45 20.69 0.74
C VAL A 71 8.11 21.92 1.36
N GLY A 72 9.37 22.19 1.00
CA GLY A 72 10.12 23.36 1.45
C GLY A 72 10.71 23.24 2.84
N THR A 73 10.74 22.03 3.41
CA THR A 73 11.41 21.75 4.68
C THR A 73 12.52 20.74 4.51
N ASP A 74 13.59 20.87 5.32
CA ASP A 74 14.61 19.83 5.48
C ASP A 74 14.19 18.78 6.52
N THR A 75 12.88 18.60 6.71
CA THR A 75 12.36 17.70 7.74
C THR A 75 12.80 16.28 7.40
N TYR A 76 13.56 15.67 8.32
CA TYR A 76 14.16 14.34 8.23
C TYR A 76 15.39 14.20 7.33
N THR A 77 15.87 15.27 6.68
CA THR A 77 17.11 15.22 5.88
C THR A 77 18.31 14.81 6.72
N ASP A 78 18.34 15.20 7.99
CA ASP A 78 19.32 14.81 9.02
C ASP A 78 19.26 13.32 9.38
N LYS A 79 18.14 12.63 9.09
CA LYS A 79 17.91 11.21 9.41
C LYS A 79 18.15 10.26 8.23
N LEU A 80 18.34 10.79 7.02
CA LEU A 80 18.58 9.98 5.82
C LEU A 80 20.00 9.40 5.76
N TRP A 81 20.94 10.04 6.46
CA TRP A 81 22.36 9.67 6.48
C TRP A 81 22.76 9.20 7.88
N ALA A 82 22.12 8.14 8.39
CA ALA A 82 22.59 7.48 9.60
C ALA A 82 23.82 6.61 9.26
N ASN A 83 24.92 6.81 10.00
CA ASN A 83 26.03 5.86 10.07
C ASN A 83 25.61 4.57 10.78
#